data_AF-A0A4Q2LVN3-F1
#
_entry.id   AF-A0A4Q2LVN3-F1
#
_cell.length_a   1.000
_cell.length_b   1.000
_cell.length_c   1.000
_cell.angle_alpha   90.00
_cell.angle_beta   90.00
_cell.angle_gamma   90.00
#
_symmetry.space_group_name_H-M   'P 1'
#
loop_
_entity.id
_entity.type
_entity.pdbx_description
1 polymer ?
#
loop_
_entity_poly.entity_id
_entity_poly.type
_entity_poly.pdbx_seq_one_letter_code
_entity_poly.pdbx_strand_id
1 'polypeptide(L)'
;MKKFVVGVICGAVVSLGISVSAAEIKNSFVGKKVQSEMTVSVNGKLVSGTAIVIDGASYLPVRAFTNAVGGKVESIKDGRISVVTKDESNTNKPKNGARTKELENAEENVSKKRVERDNLKFEVESLEGGIKYRIDEDKEFMDMEGNLFRYKDTQEYQNDLKSLADKKARIEQLDKEIAELEKELDKLYGFTK
;
A
#
# COMPACT_ATOMS: atom_id res chain seq x y z
N MET A 1 -6.84 64.86 27.01
CA MET A 1 -6.74 64.03 25.78
C MET A 1 -5.74 62.87 25.87
N LYS A 2 -4.63 62.98 26.61
CA LYS A 2 -3.60 61.91 26.70
C LYS A 2 -4.08 60.55 27.25
N LYS A 3 -5.13 60.55 28.11
CA LYS A 3 -5.68 59.33 28.73
C LYS A 3 -6.59 58.52 27.79
N PHE A 4 -7.18 59.15 26.78
CA PHE A 4 -8.00 58.47 25.76
C PHE A 4 -7.15 57.75 24.72
N VAL A 5 -6.01 58.34 24.36
CA VAL A 5 -5.07 57.76 23.38
C VAL A 5 -4.51 56.42 23.89
N VAL A 6 -4.23 56.30 25.18
CA VAL A 6 -3.74 55.05 25.79
C VAL A 6 -4.82 53.95 25.75
N GLY A 7 -6.09 54.29 25.98
CA GLY A 7 -7.19 53.33 25.88
C GLY A 7 -7.43 52.82 24.46
N VAL A 8 -7.30 53.68 23.45
CA VAL A 8 -7.41 53.30 22.04
C VAL A 8 -6.23 52.43 21.61
N ILE A 9 -5.01 52.74 22.06
CA ILE A 9 -3.82 51.94 21.75
C ILE A 9 -3.91 50.55 22.41
N CYS A 10 -4.29 50.46 23.69
CA CYS A 10 -4.49 49.15 24.33
C CYS A 10 -5.64 48.36 23.70
N GLY A 11 -6.74 49.02 23.32
CA GLY A 11 -7.86 48.38 22.62
C GLY A 11 -7.47 47.84 21.25
N ALA A 12 -6.65 48.58 20.48
CA ALA A 12 -6.13 48.13 19.19
C ALA A 12 -5.16 46.95 19.33
N VAL A 13 -4.36 46.90 20.39
CA VAL A 13 -3.46 45.76 20.66
C VAL A 13 -4.25 44.50 21.04
N VAL A 14 -5.36 44.64 21.77
CA VAL A 14 -6.23 43.50 22.13
C VAL A 14 -7.11 43.06 20.96
N SER A 15 -7.57 43.96 20.09
CA SER A 15 -8.38 43.59 18.91
C SER A 15 -7.59 42.91 17.79
N LEU A 16 -6.27 43.13 17.74
CA LEU A 16 -5.34 42.35 16.92
C LEU A 16 -5.00 40.98 17.56
N GLY A 17 -5.57 40.68 18.72
CA GLY A 17 -5.47 39.41 19.42
C GLY A 17 -6.20 38.29 18.69
N ILE A 18 -5.47 37.63 17.80
CA ILE A 18 -5.53 36.19 17.51
C ILE A 18 -6.90 35.66 16.99
N SER A 19 -7.11 35.77 15.68
CA SER A 19 -8.00 34.86 14.94
C SER A 19 -7.37 33.46 14.80
N VAL A 20 -7.09 32.77 15.91
CA VAL A 20 -6.74 31.34 15.91
C VAL A 20 -8.03 30.55 16.02
N SER A 21 -8.07 29.39 15.35
CA SER A 21 -9.08 28.32 15.45
C SER A 21 -10.31 28.36 14.51
N ALA A 22 -10.14 28.80 13.25
CA ALA A 22 -11.04 28.36 12.16
C ALA A 22 -10.32 27.63 11.01
N ALA A 23 -9.01 27.82 10.86
CA ALA A 23 -8.23 27.17 9.80
C ALA A 23 -8.10 25.64 10.00
N GLU A 24 -8.29 25.14 11.23
CA GLU A 24 -8.23 23.71 11.54
C GLU A 24 -9.53 22.95 11.17
N ILE A 25 -10.64 23.64 10.91
CA ILE A 25 -11.94 22.99 10.63
C ILE A 25 -12.03 22.51 9.16
N LYS A 26 -11.16 23.01 8.26
CA LYS A 26 -11.23 22.66 6.83
C LYS A 26 -11.10 21.16 6.52
N ASN A 27 -10.58 20.36 7.45
CA ASN A 27 -10.44 18.91 7.31
C ASN A 27 -11.29 18.11 8.32
N SER A 28 -12.26 18.73 8.98
CA SER A 28 -13.11 18.07 9.97
C SER A 28 -14.29 17.33 9.30
N PHE A 29 -14.58 16.11 9.75
CA PHE A 29 -15.76 15.34 9.35
C PHE A 29 -17.08 15.94 9.87
N VAL A 30 -17.02 17.01 10.66
CA VAL A 30 -18.18 17.69 11.25
C VAL A 30 -19.09 18.23 10.15
N GLY A 31 -20.33 17.71 10.10
CA GLY A 31 -21.36 18.11 9.14
C GLY A 31 -21.39 17.30 7.83
N LYS A 32 -20.46 16.37 7.63
CA LYS A 32 -20.47 15.46 6.48
C LYS A 32 -21.46 14.31 6.71
N LYS A 33 -22.16 13.87 5.65
CA LYS A 33 -23.12 12.76 5.69
C LYS A 33 -22.47 11.45 5.28
N VAL A 34 -22.86 10.37 5.93
CA VAL A 34 -22.58 9.00 5.47
C VAL A 34 -23.40 8.75 4.19
N GLN A 35 -22.71 8.50 3.09
CA GLN A 35 -23.32 8.27 1.77
C GLN A 35 -23.72 6.81 1.56
N SER A 36 -22.92 5.87 2.06
CA SER A 36 -23.15 4.44 1.90
C SER A 36 -22.44 3.63 2.98
N GLU A 37 -22.93 2.42 3.21
CA GLU A 37 -22.43 1.40 4.13
C GLU A 37 -22.02 0.16 3.33
N MET A 38 -20.81 -0.37 3.58
CA MET A 38 -20.27 -1.52 2.85
C MET A 38 -19.63 -2.54 3.80
N THR A 39 -19.62 -3.79 3.36
CA THR A 39 -18.89 -4.88 4.04
C THR A 39 -17.51 -5.04 3.41
N VAL A 40 -16.51 -5.33 4.24
CA VAL A 40 -15.11 -5.46 3.79
C VAL A 40 -14.58 -6.81 4.22
N SER A 41 -13.88 -7.51 3.33
CA SER A 41 -13.20 -8.77 3.61
C SER A 41 -11.71 -8.66 3.34
N VAL A 42 -10.88 -9.22 4.22
CA VAL A 42 -9.42 -9.29 4.07
C VAL A 42 -9.01 -10.75 4.15
N ASN A 43 -8.29 -11.26 3.16
CA ASN A 43 -7.87 -12.67 3.08
C ASN A 43 -9.04 -13.66 3.27
N GLY A 44 -10.20 -13.36 2.66
CA GLY A 44 -11.42 -14.18 2.78
C GLY A 44 -12.12 -14.11 4.14
N LYS A 45 -11.63 -13.33 5.10
CA LYS A 45 -12.27 -13.10 6.40
C LYS A 45 -13.00 -11.77 6.40
N LEU A 46 -14.27 -11.78 6.78
CA LEU A 46 -15.06 -10.56 6.97
C LEU A 46 -14.50 -9.73 8.13
N VAL A 47 -14.29 -8.45 7.88
CA VAL A 47 -13.90 -7.48 8.91
C VAL A 47 -15.13 -7.18 9.76
N SER A 48 -14.98 -7.25 11.09
CA SER A 48 -16.08 -7.00 12.03
C SER A 48 -16.43 -5.51 12.10
N GLY A 49 -17.30 -5.04 11.22
CA GLY A 49 -17.83 -3.67 11.23
C GLY A 49 -18.14 -3.18 9.83
N THR A 50 -19.03 -2.20 9.74
CA THR A 50 -19.43 -1.60 8.47
C THR A 50 -18.43 -0.51 8.09
N ALA A 51 -17.92 -0.54 6.86
CA ALA A 51 -17.21 0.58 6.28
C ALA A 51 -18.21 1.64 5.80
N ILE A 52 -17.90 2.90 6.01
CA ILE A 52 -18.75 4.03 5.64
C ILE A 52 -18.08 4.84 4.54
N VAL A 53 -18.87 5.37 3.62
CA VAL A 53 -18.39 6.29 2.59
C VAL A 53 -18.77 7.71 2.97
N ILE A 54 -17.79 8.61 3.01
CA ILE A 54 -17.99 10.05 3.20
C ILE A 54 -17.26 10.76 2.07
N ASP A 55 -17.97 11.58 1.30
CA ASP A 55 -17.43 12.31 0.14
C ASP A 55 -16.65 11.41 -0.86
N GLY A 56 -17.14 10.20 -1.12
CA GLY A 56 -16.50 9.24 -2.03
C GLY A 56 -15.28 8.49 -1.45
N ALA A 57 -14.83 8.82 -0.23
CA ALA A 57 -13.77 8.10 0.45
C ALA A 57 -14.34 7.05 1.43
N SER A 58 -13.77 5.85 1.43
CA SER A 58 -14.20 4.74 2.30
C SER A 58 -13.40 4.73 3.60
N TYR A 59 -14.09 4.66 4.73
CA TYR A 59 -13.53 4.64 6.07
C TYR A 59 -13.93 3.36 6.78
N LEU A 60 -12.98 2.77 7.53
CA LEU A 60 -13.16 1.49 8.20
C LEU A 60 -12.77 1.61 9.69
N PRO A 61 -13.45 0.87 10.60
CA PRO A 61 -13.04 0.81 11.99
C PRO A 61 -11.64 0.19 12.13
N VAL A 62 -10.66 1.02 12.56
CA VAL A 62 -9.24 0.64 12.66
C VAL A 62 -9.04 -0.62 13.49
N ARG A 63 -9.76 -0.76 14.61
CA ARG A 63 -9.66 -1.95 15.49
C ARG A 63 -10.12 -3.23 14.78
N ALA A 64 -11.21 -3.16 14.04
CA ALA A 64 -11.75 -4.31 13.33
C ALA A 64 -10.82 -4.77 12.21
N PHE A 65 -10.33 -3.79 11.43
CA PHE A 65 -9.36 -4.03 10.38
C PHE A 65 -8.08 -4.65 10.93
N THR A 66 -7.52 -4.04 11.97
CA THR A 66 -6.29 -4.47 12.65
C THR A 66 -6.40 -5.92 13.12
N ASN A 67 -7.54 -6.30 13.72
CA ASN A 67 -7.78 -7.69 14.14
C ASN A 67 -7.87 -8.65 12.94
N ALA A 68 -8.52 -8.23 11.84
CA ALA A 68 -8.65 -9.04 10.63
C ALA A 68 -7.29 -9.32 9.96
N VAL A 69 -6.35 -8.35 10.03
CA VAL A 69 -4.97 -8.52 9.55
C VAL A 69 -4.02 -9.13 10.59
N GLY A 70 -4.53 -9.56 11.75
CA GLY A 70 -3.72 -10.23 12.78
C GLY A 70 -2.82 -9.32 13.61
N GLY A 71 -3.06 -8.00 13.59
CA GLY A 71 -2.40 -7.03 14.45
C GLY A 71 -3.18 -6.71 15.73
N LYS A 72 -2.66 -5.76 16.52
CA LYS A 72 -3.25 -5.27 17.77
C LYS A 72 -3.09 -3.76 17.87
N VAL A 73 -4.14 -3.07 18.32
CA VAL A 73 -4.06 -1.64 18.68
C VAL A 73 -3.31 -1.53 20.01
N GLU A 74 -2.16 -0.88 20.00
CA GLU A 74 -1.27 -0.78 21.16
C GLU A 74 -1.62 0.40 22.06
N SER A 75 -1.90 1.56 21.47
CA SER A 75 -2.27 2.76 22.21
C SER A 75 -3.12 3.72 21.39
N ILE A 76 -3.96 4.48 22.10
CA ILE A 76 -4.70 5.62 21.57
C ILE A 76 -4.36 6.80 22.48
N LYS A 77 -3.51 7.71 21.99
CA LYS A 77 -3.05 8.90 22.74
C LYS A 77 -2.88 10.06 21.78
N ASP A 78 -3.20 11.27 22.24
CA ASP A 78 -2.97 12.54 21.51
C ASP A 78 -3.53 12.54 20.08
N GLY A 79 -4.71 11.96 19.88
CA GLY A 79 -5.35 11.86 18.56
C GLY A 79 -4.68 10.88 17.59
N ARG A 80 -3.73 10.07 18.05
CA ARG A 80 -3.04 9.03 17.28
C ARG A 80 -3.43 7.64 17.74
N ILE A 81 -3.57 6.74 16.78
CA ILE A 81 -3.80 5.31 17.01
C ILE A 81 -2.53 4.57 16.57
N SER A 82 -1.87 3.89 17.51
CA SER A 82 -0.71 3.04 17.21
C SER A 82 -1.16 1.61 17.05
N VAL A 83 -0.82 1.00 15.92
CA VAL A 83 -1.14 -0.39 15.59
C VAL A 83 0.16 -1.15 15.43
N VAL A 84 0.21 -2.33 16.03
CA VAL A 84 1.33 -3.25 15.90
C VAL A 84 0.81 -4.51 15.23
N THR A 85 1.30 -4.80 14.04
CA THR A 85 1.11 -6.10 13.40
C THR A 85 2.15 -7.07 13.96
N LYS A 86 1.93 -8.37 13.81
CA LYS A 86 2.86 -9.39 14.32
C LYS A 86 4.29 -9.28 13.76
N ASP A 87 4.51 -8.42 12.77
CA ASP A 87 5.81 -8.21 12.14
C ASP A 87 6.59 -6.98 12.68
N GLU A 88 6.03 -6.12 13.55
CA GLU A 88 6.72 -4.88 13.98
C GLU A 88 6.67 -4.57 15.49
N SER A 89 6.62 -5.58 16.37
CA SER A 89 6.91 -5.37 17.80
C SER A 89 8.35 -5.73 18.13
N ASN A 90 9.30 -4.88 17.75
CA ASN A 90 10.62 -4.92 18.39
C ASN A 90 11.19 -3.52 18.58
N THR A 91 10.87 -2.91 19.71
CA THR A 91 11.85 -2.05 20.38
C THR A 91 11.66 -2.07 21.89
N ASN A 92 12.66 -2.66 22.55
CA ASN A 92 13.06 -2.50 23.96
C ASN A 92 12.19 -3.13 25.06
N LYS A 93 12.43 -4.43 25.32
CA LYS A 93 13.13 -4.87 26.56
C LYS A 93 13.62 -6.33 26.46
N PRO A 94 14.70 -6.68 27.19
CA PRO A 94 15.60 -7.77 26.84
C PRO A 94 15.10 -9.12 27.34
N LYS A 95 15.21 -10.16 26.50
CA LYS A 95 15.43 -11.55 26.92
C LYS A 95 15.94 -12.38 25.74
N ASN A 96 17.18 -12.82 25.89
CA ASN A 96 17.86 -13.92 25.19
C ASN A 96 18.14 -13.76 23.69
N GLY A 97 19.34 -13.24 23.41
CA GLY A 97 20.41 -14.03 22.79
C GLY A 97 20.19 -14.50 21.35
N ALA A 98 20.77 -13.74 20.41
CA ALA A 98 21.27 -14.24 19.12
C ALA A 98 20.26 -14.88 18.16
N ARG A 99 19.13 -14.23 17.88
CA ARG A 99 18.61 -14.25 16.51
C ARG A 99 19.43 -13.23 15.73
N THR A 100 20.45 -13.75 15.04
CA THR A 100 21.46 -12.99 14.30
C THR A 100 20.77 -12.04 13.33
N LYS A 101 21.18 -10.77 13.26
CA LYS A 101 20.67 -9.77 12.29
C LYS A 101 20.65 -10.30 10.83
N GLU A 102 21.43 -11.33 10.55
CA GLU A 102 21.49 -12.07 9.30
C GLU A 102 20.20 -12.85 8.99
N LEU A 103 19.54 -13.47 9.99
CA LEU A 103 18.25 -14.15 9.81
C LEU A 103 17.14 -13.17 9.45
N GLU A 104 17.07 -12.03 10.15
CA GLU A 104 16.05 -10.98 9.92
C GLU A 104 16.24 -10.34 8.53
N ASN A 105 17.50 -10.04 8.15
CA ASN A 105 17.82 -9.54 6.81
C ASN A 105 17.50 -10.57 5.70
N ALA A 106 17.75 -11.86 5.94
CA ALA A 106 17.46 -12.92 4.97
C ALA A 106 15.95 -13.12 4.78
N GLU A 107 15.16 -13.10 5.86
CA GLU A 107 13.69 -13.15 5.80
C GLU A 107 13.09 -11.92 5.08
N GLU A 108 13.61 -10.73 5.36
CA GLU A 108 13.20 -9.50 4.67
C GLU A 108 13.52 -9.56 3.17
N ASN A 109 14.70 -10.07 2.80
CA ASN A 109 15.09 -10.24 1.41
C ASN A 109 14.20 -11.25 0.67
N VAL A 110 13.84 -12.36 1.31
CA VAL A 110 12.89 -13.33 0.76
C VAL A 110 11.53 -12.68 0.54
N SER A 111 11.04 -11.92 1.52
CA SER A 111 9.75 -11.22 1.43
C SER A 111 9.72 -10.22 0.26
N LYS A 112 10.74 -9.38 0.13
CA LYS A 112 10.87 -8.42 -0.98
C LYS A 112 10.90 -9.11 -2.34
N LYS A 113 11.68 -10.18 -2.48
CA LYS A 113 11.78 -10.94 -3.74
C LYS A 113 10.46 -11.63 -4.10
N ARG A 114 9.71 -12.14 -3.11
CA ARG A 114 8.38 -12.71 -3.35
C ARG A 114 7.39 -11.66 -3.86
N VAL A 115 7.41 -10.46 -3.29
CA VAL A 115 6.58 -9.34 -3.78
C VAL A 115 6.95 -8.95 -5.21
N GLU A 116 8.25 -8.83 -5.52
CA GLU A 116 8.73 -8.56 -6.89
C GLU A 116 8.24 -9.64 -7.87
N ARG A 117 8.37 -10.92 -7.48
CA ARG A 117 7.94 -12.08 -8.27
C ARG A 117 6.44 -12.05 -8.54
N ASP A 118 5.63 -11.78 -7.52
CA ASP A 118 4.16 -11.75 -7.65
C ASP A 118 3.68 -10.60 -8.52
N ASN A 119 4.30 -9.42 -8.40
CA ASN A 119 4.03 -8.28 -9.27
C ASN A 119 4.35 -8.61 -10.73
N LEU A 120 5.51 -9.22 -11.00
CA LEU A 120 5.88 -9.65 -12.35
C LEU A 120 4.92 -10.71 -12.91
N LYS A 121 4.42 -11.63 -12.08
CA LYS A 121 3.40 -12.62 -12.51
C LYS A 121 2.11 -11.93 -12.94
N PHE A 122 1.64 -10.95 -12.17
CA PHE A 122 0.47 -10.17 -12.53
C PHE A 122 0.66 -9.41 -13.85
N GLU A 123 1.84 -8.81 -14.05
CA GLU A 123 2.17 -8.14 -15.32
C GLU A 123 2.22 -9.10 -16.51
N VAL A 124 2.78 -10.31 -16.33
CA VAL A 124 2.79 -11.35 -17.37
C VAL A 124 1.37 -11.77 -17.73
N GLU A 125 0.51 -12.02 -16.74
CA GLU A 125 -0.88 -12.43 -16.96
C GLU A 125 -1.67 -11.34 -17.70
N SER A 126 -1.49 -10.08 -17.30
CA SER A 126 -2.10 -8.92 -17.95
C SER A 126 -1.64 -8.78 -19.41
N LEU A 127 -0.32 -8.89 -19.66
CA LEU A 127 0.25 -8.79 -20.99
C LEU A 127 -0.17 -9.96 -21.89
N GLU A 128 -0.17 -11.19 -21.37
CA GLU A 128 -0.67 -12.38 -22.08
C GLU A 128 -2.14 -12.24 -22.45
N GLY A 129 -2.97 -11.76 -21.52
CA GLY A 129 -4.38 -11.47 -21.79
C GLY A 129 -4.56 -10.41 -22.88
N GLY A 130 -3.75 -9.34 -22.85
CA GLY A 130 -3.74 -8.29 -23.86
C GLY A 130 -3.32 -8.78 -25.24
N ILE A 131 -2.23 -9.55 -25.34
CA ILE A 131 -1.76 -10.17 -26.58
C ILE A 131 -2.84 -11.10 -27.13
N LYS A 132 -3.39 -11.99 -26.28
CA LYS A 132 -4.42 -12.94 -26.67
C LYS A 132 -5.66 -12.25 -27.22
N TYR A 133 -6.16 -11.22 -26.54
CA TYR A 133 -7.31 -10.44 -26.98
C TYR A 133 -7.09 -9.82 -28.38
N ARG A 134 -5.89 -9.32 -28.66
CA ARG A 134 -5.55 -8.72 -29.97
C ARG A 134 -5.34 -9.77 -31.07
N ILE A 135 -5.13 -11.04 -30.72
CA ILE A 135 -4.82 -12.13 -31.64
C ILE A 135 -6.02 -13.02 -31.95
N ASP A 136 -6.84 -13.36 -30.96
CA ASP A 136 -7.91 -14.37 -31.08
C ASP A 136 -8.99 -13.98 -32.10
N GLU A 137 -9.14 -12.69 -32.40
CA GLU A 137 -10.14 -12.22 -33.36
C GLU A 137 -9.58 -12.02 -34.78
N ASP A 138 -8.29 -12.32 -35.01
CA ASP A 138 -7.56 -12.07 -36.27
C ASP A 138 -7.87 -10.68 -36.84
N LYS A 139 -8.08 -9.72 -35.92
CA LYS A 139 -8.59 -8.39 -36.23
C LYS A 139 -7.54 -7.63 -37.01
N GLU A 140 -7.98 -7.09 -38.14
CA GLU A 140 -7.24 -6.09 -38.87
C GLU A 140 -7.54 -4.74 -38.24
N PHE A 141 -6.48 -4.08 -37.79
CA PHE A 141 -6.53 -2.73 -37.25
C PHE A 141 -6.21 -1.76 -38.38
N MET A 142 -6.87 -0.61 -38.37
CA MET A 142 -6.58 0.46 -39.32
C MET A 142 -5.68 1.48 -38.63
N ASP A 143 -4.56 1.84 -39.25
CA ASP A 143 -3.70 2.92 -38.77
C ASP A 143 -4.33 4.30 -39.08
N MET A 144 -3.64 5.37 -38.69
CA MET A 144 -4.11 6.75 -38.97
C MET A 144 -4.07 7.12 -40.46
N GLU A 145 -3.36 6.34 -41.28
CA GLU A 145 -3.22 6.54 -42.72
C GLU A 145 -4.23 5.70 -43.53
N GLY A 146 -5.03 4.86 -42.86
CA GLY A 146 -6.03 3.99 -43.46
C GLY A 146 -5.53 2.61 -43.87
N ASN A 147 -4.28 2.25 -43.55
CA ASN A 147 -3.73 0.93 -43.87
C ASN A 147 -4.21 -0.11 -42.84
N LEU A 148 -4.65 -1.25 -43.36
CA LEU A 148 -4.99 -2.41 -42.54
C LEU A 148 -3.73 -3.20 -42.19
N PHE A 149 -3.57 -3.52 -40.92
CA PHE A 149 -2.49 -4.35 -40.42
C PHE A 149 -3.00 -5.32 -39.35
N ARG A 150 -2.30 -6.44 -39.19
CA ARG A 150 -2.56 -7.38 -38.10
C ARG A 150 -1.58 -7.12 -36.99
N TYR A 151 -2.06 -7.17 -35.75
CA TYR A 151 -1.22 -6.94 -34.59
C TYR A 151 0.01 -7.87 -34.56
N LYS A 152 -0.12 -9.15 -34.98
CA LYS A 152 0.99 -10.11 -35.09
C LYS A 152 2.13 -9.67 -36.01
N ASP A 153 1.84 -8.83 -36.99
CA ASP A 153 2.81 -8.37 -37.98
C ASP A 153 3.49 -7.07 -37.54
N THR A 154 3.10 -6.51 -36.40
CA THR A 154 3.67 -5.26 -35.87
C THR A 154 4.94 -5.49 -35.06
N GLN A 155 5.78 -4.46 -35.00
CA GLN A 155 6.91 -4.40 -34.08
C GLN A 155 6.44 -4.41 -32.61
N GLU A 156 5.24 -3.88 -32.32
CA GLU A 156 4.65 -3.89 -30.97
C GLU A 156 4.48 -5.32 -30.47
N TYR A 157 3.94 -6.23 -31.29
CA TYR A 157 3.79 -7.63 -30.93
C TYR A 157 5.14 -8.31 -30.64
N GLN A 158 6.17 -8.05 -31.44
CA GLN A 158 7.51 -8.58 -31.18
C GLN A 158 8.11 -8.05 -29.88
N ASN A 159 7.88 -6.76 -29.58
CA ASN A 159 8.31 -6.15 -28.32
C ASN A 159 7.55 -6.75 -27.12
N ASP A 160 6.26 -7.01 -27.27
CA ASP A 160 5.43 -7.60 -26.22
C ASP A 160 5.84 -9.06 -25.96
N LEU A 161 6.11 -9.85 -27.00
CA LEU A 161 6.67 -11.20 -26.84
C LEU A 161 8.03 -11.19 -26.14
N LYS A 162 8.91 -10.25 -26.50
CA LYS A 162 10.21 -10.10 -25.86
C LYS A 162 10.07 -9.70 -24.38
N SER A 163 9.23 -8.72 -24.09
CA SER A 163 8.92 -8.27 -22.71
C SER A 163 8.38 -9.43 -21.87
N LEU A 164 7.47 -10.23 -22.44
CA LEU A 164 6.91 -11.41 -21.81
C LEU A 164 7.99 -12.46 -21.51
N ALA A 165 8.89 -12.73 -22.45
CA ALA A 165 10.01 -13.64 -22.27
C ALA A 165 10.97 -13.15 -21.16
N ASP A 166 11.35 -11.87 -21.19
CA ASP A 166 12.25 -11.26 -20.21
C ASP A 166 11.66 -11.29 -18.79
N LYS A 167 10.36 -10.98 -18.65
CA LYS A 167 9.66 -11.05 -17.36
C LYS A 167 9.56 -12.48 -16.83
N LYS A 168 9.25 -13.46 -17.70
CA LYS A 168 9.24 -14.88 -17.30
C LYS A 168 10.62 -15.35 -16.86
N ALA A 169 11.67 -14.97 -17.58
CA ALA A 169 13.05 -15.29 -17.18
C ALA A 169 13.41 -14.68 -15.83
N ARG A 170 12.98 -13.43 -15.56
CA ARG A 170 13.20 -12.78 -14.26
C ARG A 170 12.43 -13.47 -13.13
N ILE A 171 11.19 -13.91 -13.36
CA ILE A 171 10.42 -14.71 -12.40
C ILE A 171 11.17 -16.00 -12.06
N GLU A 172 11.70 -16.70 -13.06
CA GLU A 172 12.46 -17.94 -12.84
C GLU A 172 13.75 -17.70 -12.04
N GLN A 173 14.44 -16.57 -12.30
CA GLN A 173 15.59 -16.16 -11.49
C GLN A 173 15.20 -15.87 -10.04
N LEU A 174 14.13 -15.12 -9.82
CA LEU A 174 13.63 -14.81 -8.48
C LEU A 174 13.21 -16.08 -7.72
N ASP A 175 12.54 -17.03 -8.39
CA ASP A 175 12.17 -18.30 -7.76
C ASP A 175 13.42 -19.11 -7.36
N LYS A 176 14.52 -19.07 -8.14
CA LYS A 176 15.81 -19.67 -7.76
C LYS A 176 16.46 -18.96 -6.56
N GLU A 177 16.53 -17.63 -6.59
CA GLU A 177 17.10 -16.82 -5.51
C GLU A 177 16.32 -17.01 -4.19
N ILE A 178 14.98 -17.07 -4.25
CA ILE A 178 14.13 -17.35 -3.09
C ILE A 178 14.42 -18.75 -2.54
N ALA A 179 14.50 -19.77 -3.40
CA ALA A 179 14.78 -21.13 -2.96
C ALA A 179 16.18 -21.28 -2.34
N GLU A 180 17.17 -20.52 -2.80
CA GLU A 180 18.51 -20.48 -2.20
C GLU A 180 18.50 -19.81 -0.83
N LEU A 181 17.84 -18.66 -0.69
CA LEU A 181 17.71 -17.95 0.58
C LEU A 181 16.90 -18.76 1.60
N GLU A 182 15.86 -19.48 1.18
CA GLU A 182 15.11 -20.39 2.04
C GLU A 182 15.97 -21.54 2.55
N LYS A 183 16.83 -22.12 1.71
CA LYS A 183 17.81 -23.14 2.15
C LYS A 183 18.83 -22.58 3.13
N GLU A 184 19.24 -21.33 2.96
CA GLU A 184 20.15 -20.66 3.88
C GLU A 184 19.48 -20.40 5.24
N LEU A 185 18.23 -19.93 5.22
CA LEU A 185 17.40 -19.79 6.41
C LEU A 185 17.22 -21.13 7.13
N ASP A 186 16.88 -22.21 6.41
CA ASP A 186 16.71 -23.55 7.01
C ASP A 186 17.98 -24.05 7.70
N LYS A 187 19.16 -23.78 7.14
CA LYS A 187 20.43 -24.09 7.79
C LYS A 187 20.60 -23.28 9.07
N LEU A 188 20.33 -21.98 9.04
CA LEU A 188 20.43 -21.11 10.22
C LEU A 188 19.43 -21.51 11.32
N TYR A 189 18.22 -21.93 10.94
CA TYR A 189 17.22 -22.50 11.85
C TYR A 189 17.60 -23.89 12.38
N GLY A 190 18.34 -24.69 11.61
CA GLY A 190 18.84 -26.02 11.99
C GLY A 190 20.03 -25.99 12.95
N PHE A 191 20.82 -24.92 12.97
CA PHE A 191 21.96 -24.73 13.89
C PHE A 191 21.56 -24.28 15.31
N THR A 192 20.27 -24.03 15.57
CA THR A 192 19.76 -23.53 16.87
C THR A 192 19.10 -24.59 17.77
N LYS A 193 19.19 -25.88 17.42
CA LYS A 193 18.79 -27.02 18.28
C LYS A 193 20.01 -27.81 18.73
#